data_AF-A0A2X0MB85-F1
#
_entry.id   AF-A0A2X0MB85-F1
#
_cell.length_a   1.000
_cell.length_b   1.000
_cell.length_c   1.000
_cell.angle_alpha   90.00
_cell.angle_beta   90.00
_cell.angle_gamma   90.00
#
_symmetry.space_group_name_H-M   'P 1'
#
loop_
_entity.id
_entity.type
_entity.pdbx_description
1 polymer ?
#
loop_
_entity_poly.entity_id
_entity_poly.type
_entity_poly.pdbx_seq_one_letter_code
_entity_poly.pdbx_strand_id
1 'polypeptide(L)'
;MPGLAASMVLALQCTQLAEAIPSRLSPRRGTAFSAIKRPNFLSWAWRQSTGIAEKQLHDEHESKQTNYMCQNTSVPERQKQCEPTTIEFANSGNLRPLTVVVILAQNLPERLRTNKLLPPATSTLERFKGCRILQSFTVKKRDYDRLTFTPLAKRGDNIEIFAFFPNGTGQNMWLPRTISSGSSSTCLPCASTEYKDTTTNKCASCSSLFANSTSCTTTAATSCSYGVVSGGKCVAKRCSTRQYPGPNGDQCTPCPDAGARNCDAQGKSTSCTIGSPTDGVCACPTATYPAPNGRSCLPCPANATACDNTGRATNCSYGIITDAGKCQAVTCPHQRPVSTKGDECCADKAASACSSTNISTNCAYAFKLGDYNSTSNSTSCTGPFSSRYARKYSYGMVTTGFFLSSAATTAVQCAADAYLADLIIPYVWFYSDEGVTVNGTTSQCRLVPYPNSKTSNVTKYTGYDIGVYGTCAQSSAVWPLADMGDATCKEYNLVDQFTAGPGTDG
;
A
#
# COMPACT_ATOMS: atom_id res chain seq x y z
N MET A 1 -8.10 -24.78 30.03
CA MET A 1 -6.64 -24.85 29.85
C MET A 1 -6.20 -23.63 29.03
N PRO A 2 -5.40 -22.72 29.61
CA PRO A 2 -4.89 -21.53 28.95
C PRO A 2 -3.42 -21.68 28.49
N GLY A 3 -2.99 -20.91 27.50
CA GLY A 3 -1.59 -20.68 27.11
C GLY A 3 -1.55 -19.54 26.07
N LEU A 4 -1.01 -18.35 26.40
CA LEU A 4 0.40 -17.91 26.29
C LEU A 4 0.90 -17.94 24.83
N ALA A 5 1.57 -16.96 24.22
CA ALA A 5 2.37 -15.80 24.67
C ALA A 5 2.54 -14.82 23.45
N ALA A 6 2.58 -13.50 23.62
CA ALA A 6 3.76 -12.61 23.79
C ALA A 6 4.71 -12.43 22.56
N SER A 7 4.95 -11.16 22.18
CA SER A 7 6.22 -10.52 21.76
C SER A 7 5.91 -9.05 21.41
N MET A 8 6.39 -7.98 22.06
CA MET A 8 7.73 -7.43 22.41
C MET A 8 8.55 -6.83 21.24
N VAL A 9 9.20 -5.69 21.57
CA VAL A 9 10.36 -4.95 21.00
C VAL A 9 9.99 -3.52 20.53
N LEU A 10 10.29 -2.44 21.30
CA LEU A 10 11.56 -1.65 21.44
C LEU A 10 11.89 -0.83 20.17
N ALA A 11 12.31 0.45 20.17
CA ALA A 11 13.15 1.20 21.11
C ALA A 11 13.19 2.74 20.81
N LEU A 12 13.51 3.55 21.85
CA LEU A 12 14.52 4.64 21.95
C LEU A 12 14.50 5.86 20.96
N GLN A 13 14.84 7.11 21.29
CA GLN A 13 15.29 7.84 22.52
C GLN A 13 15.44 9.36 22.21
N CYS A 14 15.45 10.20 23.26
CA CYS A 14 16.12 11.52 23.45
C CYS A 14 15.71 12.71 22.55
N THR A 15 15.45 13.94 23.04
CA THR A 15 16.27 14.78 23.94
C THR A 15 15.46 15.73 24.83
N GLN A 16 16.09 16.15 25.92
CA GLN A 16 15.62 17.03 26.98
C GLN A 16 15.87 18.55 26.74
N LEU A 17 15.23 19.35 27.61
CA LEU A 17 15.71 20.56 28.32
C LEU A 17 15.66 21.95 27.64
N ALA A 18 14.86 22.85 28.24
CA ALA A 18 15.20 24.21 28.72
C ALA A 18 13.87 24.95 29.00
N GLU A 19 13.43 25.01 30.25
CA GLU A 19 13.66 26.10 31.22
C GLU A 19 12.62 27.22 31.17
N ALA A 20 12.05 27.43 32.35
CA ALA A 20 10.94 28.33 32.65
C ALA A 20 11.39 29.79 32.67
N ILE A 21 10.55 30.65 32.11
CA ILE A 21 10.64 32.11 32.24
C ILE A 21 9.73 32.53 33.39
N PRO A 22 10.23 33.34 34.33
CA PRO A 22 9.36 34.32 34.96
C PRO A 22 9.91 35.74 34.89
N SER A 23 8.96 36.68 34.92
CA SER A 23 9.06 38.02 35.48
C SER A 23 9.64 39.15 34.63
N ARG A 24 8.68 39.96 34.14
CA ARG A 24 8.75 41.42 34.03
C ARG A 24 9.51 42.05 35.22
N LEU A 25 10.35 43.04 34.94
CA LEU A 25 10.48 44.29 35.71
C LEU A 25 11.30 45.31 34.92
N SER A 26 10.73 46.50 34.73
CA SER A 26 11.39 47.69 34.18
C SER A 26 12.51 48.21 35.09
N PRO A 27 13.37 49.11 34.57
CA PRO A 27 13.71 50.28 35.38
C PRO A 27 13.53 51.63 34.67
N ARG A 28 13.13 52.59 35.50
CA ARG A 28 13.03 54.03 35.28
C ARG A 28 14.40 54.74 35.39
N ARG A 29 14.47 55.88 34.71
CA ARG A 29 15.13 57.17 35.01
C ARG A 29 16.01 57.35 36.28
N GLY A 30 17.04 58.18 36.08
CA GLY A 30 17.73 59.02 37.08
C GLY A 30 19.03 58.38 37.58
N THR A 31 20.18 59.05 37.72
CA THR A 31 20.47 60.46 38.01
C THR A 31 21.95 60.78 37.68
N ALA A 32 22.21 62.08 37.55
CA ALA A 32 23.47 62.74 37.23
C ALA A 32 24.63 62.47 38.21
N PHE A 33 25.87 62.69 37.76
CA PHE A 33 26.89 63.45 38.49
C PHE A 33 27.86 64.15 37.53
N SER A 34 28.28 65.32 37.96
CA SER A 34 29.01 66.34 37.23
C SER A 34 30.54 66.20 37.35
N ALA A 35 31.23 66.78 36.36
CA ALA A 35 32.33 67.74 36.55
C ALA A 35 33.78 67.29 36.84
N ILE A 36 34.68 67.92 36.05
CA ILE A 36 35.88 68.68 36.46
C ILE A 36 37.29 68.03 36.41
N LYS A 37 38.17 68.80 35.72
CA LYS A 37 39.64 69.01 35.85
C LYS A 37 40.67 68.04 35.24
N ARG A 38 41.43 68.61 34.29
CA ARG A 38 42.87 68.36 34.06
C ARG A 38 43.68 68.71 35.34
N PRO A 39 44.93 68.21 35.48
CA PRO A 39 46.08 69.01 35.06
C PRO A 39 47.26 68.21 34.44
N ASN A 40 48.16 68.98 33.81
CA ASN A 40 49.52 68.64 33.38
C ASN A 40 50.41 68.20 34.56
N PHE A 41 51.45 67.39 34.33
CA PHE A 41 52.88 67.74 34.58
C PHE A 41 53.89 66.59 34.35
N LEU A 42 54.98 66.99 33.69
CA LEU A 42 56.41 66.60 33.79
C LEU A 42 57.01 65.21 33.51
N SER A 43 58.18 65.38 32.89
CA SER A 43 59.30 64.55 32.47
C SER A 43 60.18 63.95 33.59
N TRP A 44 61.25 63.26 33.13
CA TRP A 44 62.40 62.62 33.81
C TRP A 44 62.15 61.13 34.12
N ALA A 45 63.05 60.17 33.83
CA ALA A 45 64.50 60.24 33.77
C ALA A 45 65.13 59.17 32.84
N TRP A 46 66.32 59.51 32.36
CA TRP A 46 67.36 58.62 31.83
C TRP A 46 67.75 57.51 32.81
N ARG A 47 68.05 56.30 32.29
CA ARG A 47 69.19 55.51 32.78
C ARG A 47 69.75 54.59 31.69
N GLN A 48 71.07 54.72 31.53
CA GLN A 48 71.96 53.94 30.69
C GLN A 48 71.99 52.46 31.11
N SER A 49 72.14 51.55 30.13
CA SER A 49 73.22 50.56 30.20
C SER A 49 73.65 50.16 28.79
N THR A 50 74.90 50.48 28.50
CA THR A 50 75.71 50.10 27.35
C THR A 50 75.97 48.60 27.27
N GLY A 51 76.03 48.09 26.03
CA GLY A 51 76.93 46.98 25.66
C GLY A 51 76.26 45.68 25.26
N ILE A 52 76.19 45.40 23.96
CA ILE A 52 76.99 44.37 23.26
C ILE A 52 76.75 44.53 21.76
N ALA A 53 77.87 44.55 21.03
CA ALA A 53 77.99 44.87 19.63
C ALA A 53 77.69 43.66 18.72
N GLU A 54 77.32 43.99 17.48
CA GLU A 54 77.71 43.31 16.24
C GLU A 54 77.27 41.85 16.04
N LYS A 55 75.98 41.64 15.71
CA LYS A 55 75.56 40.60 14.75
C LYS A 55 74.13 40.77 14.22
N GLN A 56 73.77 41.92 13.64
CA GLN A 56 72.41 42.09 13.10
C GLN A 56 72.28 43.13 11.96
N LEU A 57 73.29 43.23 11.10
CA LEU A 57 73.34 44.21 10.00
C LEU A 57 72.94 43.65 8.62
N HIS A 58 72.27 42.49 8.55
CA HIS A 58 71.68 41.98 7.30
C HIS A 58 70.18 41.65 7.35
N ASP A 59 69.53 41.69 8.53
CA ASP A 59 68.07 41.48 8.64
C ASP A 59 67.28 42.78 8.92
N GLU A 60 67.94 43.92 9.15
CA GLU A 60 67.24 45.19 9.43
C GLU A 60 66.76 45.95 8.18
N HIS A 61 67.14 45.53 6.97
CA HIS A 61 66.73 46.23 5.74
C HIS A 61 65.39 45.75 5.17
N GLU A 62 64.93 44.54 5.49
CA GLU A 62 63.57 44.06 5.15
C GLU A 62 62.53 44.37 6.24
N SER A 63 62.93 44.58 7.50
CA SER A 63 62.01 44.89 8.60
C SER A 63 61.54 46.35 8.66
N LYS A 64 62.15 47.27 7.90
CA LYS A 64 61.74 48.70 7.88
C LYS A 64 60.80 49.07 6.74
N GLN A 65 60.54 48.18 5.79
CA GLN A 65 59.60 48.42 4.69
C GLN A 65 58.13 48.10 5.03
N THR A 66 57.86 47.47 6.17
CA THR A 66 56.51 47.08 6.60
C THR A 66 55.71 48.17 7.33
N ASN A 67 56.29 49.35 7.62
CA ASN A 67 55.69 50.30 8.57
C ASN A 67 54.99 51.54 7.99
N TYR A 68 54.83 51.67 6.67
CA TYR A 68 54.18 52.85 6.09
C TYR A 68 53.22 52.48 4.96
N MET A 69 52.16 51.74 5.28
CA MET A 69 51.07 51.54 4.35
C MET A 69 49.95 52.53 4.70
N CYS A 70 49.73 53.50 3.80
CA CYS A 70 48.61 54.43 3.74
C CYS A 70 48.17 55.07 5.06
N GLN A 71 48.98 55.98 5.59
CA GLN A 71 48.68 56.72 6.83
C GLN A 71 47.43 57.62 6.74
N ASN A 72 47.04 58.03 5.53
CA ASN A 72 45.86 58.86 5.30
C ASN A 72 44.98 58.23 4.22
N THR A 73 43.81 57.73 4.63
CA THR A 73 42.79 57.18 3.74
C THR A 73 41.46 57.86 4.05
N SER A 74 40.84 58.51 3.08
CA SER A 74 39.60 59.28 3.28
C SER A 74 38.39 58.50 2.76
N VAL A 75 37.51 58.11 3.67
CA VAL A 75 36.19 57.53 3.36
C VAL A 75 35.21 58.11 4.38
N PRO A 76 34.06 58.68 3.99
CA PRO A 76 33.07 59.21 4.94
C PRO A 76 32.70 58.17 5.99
N GLU A 77 32.59 58.53 7.28
CA GLU A 77 32.29 57.59 8.38
C GLU A 77 30.93 56.88 8.19
N ARG A 78 29.98 57.61 7.60
CA ARG A 78 28.63 57.16 7.29
C ARG A 78 28.46 57.00 5.79
N GLN A 79 28.16 55.78 5.38
CA GLN A 79 27.95 55.42 3.99
C GLN A 79 26.46 55.29 3.70
N LYS A 80 26.05 55.72 2.51
CA LYS A 80 24.69 55.47 2.04
C LYS A 80 24.64 54.14 1.31
N GLN A 81 23.57 53.39 1.55
CA GLN A 81 23.32 52.11 0.91
C GLN A 81 23.24 52.33 -0.60
N CYS A 82 24.11 51.63 -1.34
CA CYS A 82 24.11 51.59 -2.79
C CYS A 82 24.31 52.92 -3.52
N GLU A 83 24.88 53.92 -2.84
CA GLU A 83 25.40 55.12 -3.51
C GLU A 83 26.91 54.99 -3.76
N PRO A 84 27.44 55.55 -4.87
CA PRO A 84 28.88 55.56 -5.10
C PRO A 84 29.63 56.35 -4.02
N THR A 85 30.69 55.73 -3.50
CA THR A 85 31.56 56.25 -2.46
C THR A 85 32.98 56.34 -2.99
N THR A 86 33.67 57.43 -2.68
CA THR A 86 35.07 57.61 -3.06
C THR A 86 36.00 57.21 -1.93
N ILE A 87 37.05 56.46 -2.26
CA ILE A 87 38.22 56.20 -1.43
C ILE A 87 39.46 56.77 -2.12
N GLU A 88 40.31 57.42 -1.34
CA GLU A 88 41.61 57.93 -1.77
C GLU A 88 42.71 57.29 -0.91
N PHE A 89 43.82 56.90 -1.55
CA PHE A 89 45.00 56.35 -0.88
C PHE A 89 46.16 57.34 -0.99
N ALA A 90 46.80 57.67 0.13
CA ALA A 90 48.02 58.46 0.16
C ALA A 90 49.19 57.62 0.71
N ASN A 91 50.43 58.03 0.45
CA ASN A 91 51.65 57.47 1.05
C ASN A 91 51.77 55.94 0.92
N SER A 92 51.63 55.42 -0.30
CA SER A 92 51.68 53.97 -0.55
C SER A 92 53.05 53.45 -1.00
N GLY A 93 54.08 54.32 -1.01
CA GLY A 93 55.46 53.93 -1.31
C GLY A 93 55.72 53.50 -2.75
N ASN A 94 54.91 53.94 -3.73
CA ASN A 94 54.97 53.55 -5.15
C ASN A 94 54.73 52.05 -5.45
N LEU A 95 54.35 51.24 -4.46
CA LEU A 95 54.02 49.85 -4.66
C LEU A 95 52.61 49.72 -5.22
N ARG A 96 52.53 49.51 -6.53
CA ARG A 96 51.30 49.35 -7.31
C ARG A 96 51.42 48.14 -8.24
N PRO A 97 50.30 47.49 -8.60
CA PRO A 97 48.92 47.82 -8.22
C PRO A 97 48.56 47.39 -6.79
N LEU A 98 47.60 48.06 -6.15
CA LEU A 98 46.99 47.57 -4.89
C LEU A 98 45.69 46.84 -5.18
N THR A 99 45.46 45.69 -4.54
CA THR A 99 44.14 45.05 -4.52
C THR A 99 43.39 45.52 -3.29
N VAL A 100 42.24 46.16 -3.49
CA VAL A 100 41.35 46.60 -2.40
C VAL A 100 40.22 45.60 -2.26
N VAL A 101 39.89 45.24 -1.03
CA VAL A 101 38.79 44.33 -0.69
C VAL A 101 37.87 45.04 0.30
N VAL A 102 36.61 45.17 -0.09
CA VAL A 102 35.51 45.67 0.75
C VAL A 102 34.69 44.47 1.20
N ILE A 103 34.48 44.33 2.51
CA ILE A 103 33.85 43.15 3.09
C ILE A 103 32.99 43.53 4.30
N LEU A 104 31.90 42.78 4.55
CA LEU A 104 31.12 42.96 5.77
C LEU A 104 31.91 42.49 6.99
N ALA A 105 31.91 43.27 8.07
CA ALA A 105 32.60 42.94 9.31
C ALA A 105 32.18 41.56 9.85
N GLN A 106 30.90 41.19 9.70
CA GLN A 106 30.39 39.87 10.12
C GLN A 106 30.98 38.69 9.33
N ASN A 107 31.44 38.92 8.10
CA ASN A 107 32.07 37.90 7.26
C ASN A 107 33.59 37.76 7.56
N LEU A 108 34.12 38.57 8.48
CA LEU A 108 35.52 38.52 8.92
C LEU A 108 35.67 37.79 10.25
N PRO A 109 36.75 36.99 10.41
CA PRO A 109 37.21 36.54 11.71
C PRO A 109 37.47 37.74 12.63
N GLU A 110 37.13 37.61 13.91
CA GLU A 110 37.22 38.69 14.89
C GLU A 110 38.63 39.30 14.98
N ARG A 111 39.67 38.47 14.85
CA ARG A 111 41.08 38.90 14.83
C ARG A 111 41.48 39.83 13.68
N LEU A 112 40.68 39.90 12.60
CA LEU A 112 40.94 40.76 11.44
C LEU A 112 40.04 42.01 11.44
N ARG A 113 39.06 42.10 12.34
CA ARG A 113 38.17 43.27 12.43
C ARG A 113 38.94 44.46 13.01
N THR A 114 38.49 45.66 12.66
CA THR A 114 39.04 46.87 13.27
C THR A 114 38.83 46.84 14.78
N ASN A 115 39.92 46.96 15.54
CA ASN A 115 39.90 47.32 16.94
C ASN A 115 40.65 48.65 17.11
N LYS A 116 39.99 49.68 17.65
CA LYS A 116 40.59 51.02 17.81
C LYS A 116 41.73 51.06 18.85
N LEU A 117 41.90 49.99 19.63
CA LEU A 117 42.93 49.87 20.68
C LEU A 117 44.18 49.09 20.20
N LEU A 118 44.14 48.49 19.01
CA LEU A 118 45.21 47.64 18.48
C LEU A 118 45.69 48.14 17.12
N PRO A 119 46.95 47.87 16.73
CA PRO A 119 47.44 48.20 15.40
C PRO A 119 46.62 47.50 14.30
N PRO A 120 46.61 48.05 13.06
CA PRO A 120 45.87 47.46 11.95
C PRO A 120 46.25 45.99 11.71
N ALA A 121 45.24 45.13 11.57
CA ALA A 121 45.45 43.72 11.34
C ALA A 121 46.11 43.49 9.96
N THR A 122 47.25 42.80 9.96
CA THR A 122 47.91 42.34 8.73
C THR A 122 47.38 40.98 8.29
N SER A 123 47.28 40.76 6.99
CA SER A 123 46.77 39.50 6.41
C SER A 123 47.28 39.29 4.98
N THR A 124 46.91 38.15 4.39
CA THR A 124 47.18 37.85 2.98
C THR A 124 45.87 37.76 2.20
N LEU A 125 45.89 38.14 0.93
CA LEU A 125 44.71 38.10 0.05
C LEU A 125 44.11 36.69 -0.04
N GLU A 126 44.95 35.66 0.05
CA GLU A 126 44.54 34.25 0.04
C GLU A 126 43.59 33.89 1.19
N ARG A 127 43.78 34.47 2.39
CA ARG A 127 42.90 34.24 3.54
C ARG A 127 41.46 34.72 3.31
N PHE A 128 41.24 35.54 2.28
CA PHE A 128 39.92 36.07 1.92
C PHE A 128 39.23 35.26 0.81
N LYS A 129 39.89 34.26 0.19
CA LYS A 129 39.29 33.43 -0.88
C LYS A 129 38.02 32.67 -0.45
N GLY A 130 37.86 32.40 0.85
CA GLY A 130 36.66 31.77 1.42
C GLY A 130 35.66 32.74 2.07
N CYS A 131 35.98 34.05 2.11
CA CYS A 131 35.12 35.06 2.68
C CYS A 131 34.13 35.59 1.63
N ARG A 132 32.91 35.92 2.06
CA ARG A 132 31.94 36.63 1.20
C ARG A 132 32.33 38.11 1.09
N ILE A 133 33.17 38.40 0.10
CA ILE A 133 33.62 39.76 -0.27
C ILE A 133 32.44 40.51 -0.90
N LEU A 134 32.25 41.78 -0.53
CA LEU A 134 31.25 42.64 -1.16
C LEU A 134 31.74 43.15 -2.51
N GLN A 135 32.97 43.64 -2.54
CA GLN A 135 33.59 44.17 -3.74
C GLN A 135 35.11 44.02 -3.65
N SER A 136 35.76 43.73 -4.77
CA SER A 136 37.21 43.82 -4.89
C SER A 136 37.58 44.54 -6.18
N PHE A 137 38.60 45.37 -6.13
CA PHE A 137 39.10 46.11 -7.29
C PHE A 137 40.59 46.34 -7.19
N THR A 138 41.22 46.51 -8.35
CA THR A 138 42.66 46.73 -8.46
C THR A 138 42.95 48.20 -8.77
N VAL A 139 43.72 48.83 -7.90
CA VAL A 139 44.15 50.22 -8.01
C VAL A 139 45.49 50.26 -8.73
N LYS A 140 45.46 50.71 -10.00
CA LYS A 140 46.66 50.93 -10.82
C LYS A 140 47.16 52.39 -10.81
N LYS A 141 46.40 53.26 -10.16
CA LYS A 141 46.49 54.72 -10.18
C LYS A 141 47.49 55.28 -9.16
N ARG A 142 47.93 56.54 -9.27
CA ARG A 142 48.91 57.17 -8.36
C ARG A 142 48.27 57.45 -6.98
N ASP A 143 49.08 57.84 -6.00
CA ASP A 143 48.54 58.34 -4.73
C ASP A 143 47.63 59.56 -4.98
N TYR A 144 46.63 59.74 -4.13
CA TYR A 144 45.57 60.76 -4.21
C TYR A 144 44.56 60.62 -5.36
N ASP A 145 44.68 59.59 -6.20
CA ASP A 145 43.66 59.31 -7.20
C ASP A 145 42.37 58.78 -6.55
N ARG A 146 41.26 59.45 -6.85
CA ARG A 146 39.92 59.08 -6.41
C ARG A 146 39.48 57.76 -7.04
N LEU A 147 39.04 56.84 -6.20
CA LEU A 147 38.47 55.56 -6.61
C LEU A 147 37.05 55.45 -6.09
N THR A 148 36.12 55.27 -7.01
CA THR A 148 34.72 55.13 -6.66
C THR A 148 34.34 53.65 -6.55
N PHE A 149 33.70 53.28 -5.46
CA PHE A 149 33.13 51.96 -5.22
C PHE A 149 31.72 52.10 -4.66
N THR A 150 30.88 51.08 -4.74
CA THR A 150 29.48 51.16 -4.28
C THR A 150 29.23 50.07 -3.25
N PRO A 151 29.04 50.39 -1.95
CA PRO A 151 28.82 49.38 -0.93
C PRO A 151 27.44 48.73 -1.09
N LEU A 152 27.43 47.47 -1.52
CA LEU A 152 26.22 46.64 -1.67
C LEU A 152 25.83 45.98 -0.33
N ALA A 153 25.56 46.80 0.68
CA ALA A 153 25.29 46.38 2.06
C ALA A 153 24.02 47.04 2.62
N LYS A 154 23.34 46.37 3.57
CA LYS A 154 22.08 46.85 4.16
C LYS A 154 22.36 47.98 5.16
N ARG A 155 21.36 48.84 5.39
CA ARG A 155 21.41 49.81 6.48
C ARG A 155 21.71 49.11 7.81
N GLY A 156 22.68 49.62 8.56
CA GLY A 156 23.16 49.06 9.83
C GLY A 156 24.36 48.12 9.68
N ASP A 157 24.66 47.62 8.48
CA ASP A 157 25.84 46.80 8.24
C ASP A 157 27.12 47.62 8.45
N ASN A 158 28.15 46.94 8.98
CA ASN A 158 29.50 47.48 9.08
C ASN A 158 30.36 46.87 7.98
N ILE A 159 31.05 47.71 7.21
CA ILE A 159 32.04 47.31 6.21
C ILE A 159 33.45 47.62 6.71
N GLU A 160 34.37 46.75 6.32
CA GLU A 160 35.80 46.84 6.56
C GLU A 160 36.51 46.86 5.21
N ILE A 161 37.61 47.61 5.12
CA ILE A 161 38.36 47.81 3.88
C ILE A 161 39.80 47.34 4.11
N PHE A 162 40.28 46.46 3.24
CA PHE A 162 41.66 46.00 3.22
C PHE A 162 42.33 46.43 1.92
N ALA A 163 43.62 46.75 1.99
CA ALA A 163 44.46 46.94 0.82
C ALA A 163 45.62 45.95 0.86
N PHE A 164 45.89 45.32 -0.28
CA PHE A 164 46.93 44.32 -0.48
C PHE A 164 47.89 44.78 -1.58
N PHE A 165 49.19 44.56 -1.37
CA PHE A 165 50.24 44.75 -2.36
C PHE A 165 50.23 43.62 -3.41
N PRO A 166 50.97 43.78 -4.53
CA PRO A 166 51.07 42.74 -5.57
C PRO A 166 51.57 41.38 -5.06
N ASN A 167 52.39 41.37 -4.00
CA ASN A 167 52.88 40.15 -3.36
C ASN A 167 51.81 39.44 -2.49
N GLY A 168 50.59 39.99 -2.42
CA GLY A 168 49.46 39.43 -1.69
C GLY A 168 49.41 39.77 -0.20
N THR A 169 50.43 40.43 0.36
CA THR A 169 50.37 40.91 1.76
C THR A 169 49.59 42.22 1.84
N GLY A 170 48.86 42.42 2.92
CA GLY A 170 48.04 43.61 3.10
C GLY A 170 47.63 43.83 4.53
N GLN A 171 46.89 44.92 4.74
CA GLN A 171 46.40 45.30 6.06
C GLN A 171 44.98 45.84 5.99
N ASN A 172 44.29 45.80 7.12
CA ASN A 172 43.07 46.56 7.31
C ASN A 172 43.40 48.06 7.26
N MET A 173 42.62 48.85 6.54
CA MET A 173 42.82 50.29 6.41
C MET A 173 42.39 51.10 7.65
N TRP A 174 41.89 50.41 8.67
CA TRP A 174 41.37 50.96 9.93
C TRP A 174 40.17 51.91 9.71
N LEU A 175 39.34 51.57 8.72
CA LEU A 175 38.17 52.33 8.31
C LEU A 175 36.88 51.53 8.51
N PRO A 176 36.44 51.26 9.74
CA PRO A 176 35.12 50.68 9.95
C PRO A 176 34.10 51.72 9.49
N ARG A 177 33.20 51.32 8.59
CA ARG A 177 32.14 52.20 8.08
C ARG A 177 30.79 51.56 8.27
N THR A 178 29.85 52.34 8.80
CA THR A 178 28.48 51.88 8.97
C THR A 178 27.62 52.43 7.84
N ILE A 179 26.77 51.57 7.27
CA ILE A 179 25.76 52.00 6.30
C ILE A 179 24.63 52.71 7.06
N SER A 180 24.56 54.04 6.98
CA SER A 180 23.69 54.86 7.83
C SER A 180 22.29 55.07 7.29
N SER A 181 22.12 55.08 5.97
CA SER A 181 20.87 55.50 5.30
C SER A 181 20.74 54.91 3.89
N GLY A 182 19.51 54.86 3.38
CA GLY A 182 19.14 54.29 2.08
C GLY A 182 18.06 53.20 2.21
N SER A 183 17.23 53.05 1.19
CA SER A 183 16.02 52.19 1.18
C SER A 183 15.91 51.28 -0.05
N SER A 184 16.86 51.35 -0.98
CA SER A 184 16.84 50.55 -2.20
C SER A 184 17.21 49.11 -1.86
N SER A 185 16.21 48.23 -1.78
CA SER A 185 16.40 46.77 -1.81
C SER A 185 16.85 46.28 -3.19
N THR A 186 16.77 47.13 -4.21
CA THR A 186 16.97 46.79 -5.63
C THR A 186 18.44 46.57 -6.04
N CYS A 187 19.38 46.98 -5.18
CA CYS A 187 20.83 46.85 -5.39
C CYS A 187 21.51 45.73 -4.58
N LEU A 188 20.80 45.11 -3.63
CA LEU A 188 21.38 44.07 -2.78
C LEU A 188 21.49 42.74 -3.55
N PRO A 189 22.57 41.96 -3.38
CA PRO A 189 22.68 40.62 -3.95
C PRO A 189 21.66 39.68 -3.26
N CYS A 190 20.88 38.96 -4.05
CA CYS A 190 19.89 37.99 -3.56
C CYS A 190 20.54 36.84 -2.80
N ALA A 191 19.78 36.17 -1.93
CA ALA A 191 20.23 34.93 -1.29
C ALA A 191 20.46 33.84 -2.35
N SER A 192 21.23 32.80 -2.03
CA SER A 192 21.46 31.68 -2.96
C SER A 192 20.19 30.91 -3.32
N THR A 193 19.16 31.01 -2.48
CA THR A 193 17.81 30.44 -2.68
C THR A 193 16.88 31.38 -3.45
N GLU A 194 17.37 32.53 -3.89
CA GLU A 194 16.60 33.59 -4.54
C GLU A 194 17.28 34.01 -5.85
N TYR A 195 16.51 34.55 -6.78
CA TYR A 195 17.02 35.19 -7.99
C TYR A 195 16.56 36.66 -8.03
N LYS A 196 17.32 37.48 -8.76
CA LYS A 196 16.91 38.87 -9.02
C LYS A 196 15.89 38.88 -10.15
N ASP A 197 14.63 39.19 -9.83
CA ASP A 197 13.61 39.43 -10.83
C ASP A 197 13.89 40.77 -11.52
N THR A 198 14.21 40.70 -12.82
CA THR A 198 14.56 41.87 -13.64
C THR A 198 13.37 42.81 -13.86
N THR A 199 12.14 42.31 -13.72
CA THR A 199 10.91 43.10 -13.93
C THR A 199 10.61 43.96 -12.71
N THR A 200 10.69 43.38 -11.52
CA THR A 200 10.38 44.07 -10.26
C THR A 200 11.62 44.64 -9.56
N ASN A 201 12.82 44.29 -10.04
CA ASN A 201 14.11 44.56 -9.40
C ASN A 201 14.19 44.06 -7.94
N LYS A 202 13.41 43.05 -7.57
CA LYS A 202 13.39 42.45 -6.22
C LYS A 202 13.95 41.02 -6.25
N CYS A 203 14.40 40.55 -5.09
CA CYS A 203 14.73 39.14 -4.92
C CYS A 203 13.44 38.33 -4.75
N ALA A 204 13.33 37.24 -5.51
CA ALA A 204 12.21 36.31 -5.46
C ALA A 204 12.72 34.89 -5.27
N SER A 205 11.91 34.02 -4.68
CA SER A 205 12.31 32.65 -4.36
C SER A 205 12.58 31.82 -5.62
N CYS A 206 13.63 31.01 -5.61
CA CYS A 206 13.87 30.06 -6.70
C CYS A 206 12.75 29.02 -6.82
N SER A 207 12.13 28.64 -5.70
CA SER A 207 11.02 27.68 -5.70
C SER A 207 9.76 28.19 -6.40
N SER A 208 9.59 29.50 -6.57
CA SER A 208 8.44 30.07 -7.30
C SER A 208 8.60 30.01 -8.82
N LEU A 209 9.83 29.90 -9.32
CA LEU A 209 10.11 29.72 -10.76
C LEU A 209 10.31 28.26 -11.13
N PHE A 210 11.02 27.53 -10.28
CA PHE A 210 11.35 26.12 -10.48
C PHE A 210 10.94 25.35 -9.23
N ALA A 211 9.86 24.57 -9.33
CA ALA A 211 9.40 23.71 -8.25
C ALA A 211 10.56 22.81 -7.77
N ASN A 212 10.68 22.66 -6.44
CA ASN A 212 11.75 21.91 -5.78
C ASN A 212 13.18 22.45 -5.99
N SER A 213 13.36 23.69 -6.45
CA SER A 213 14.69 24.30 -6.57
C SER A 213 15.16 24.93 -5.26
N THR A 214 16.40 24.62 -4.87
CA THR A 214 17.09 25.22 -3.71
C THR A 214 18.03 26.36 -4.12
N SER A 215 18.38 26.45 -5.41
CA SER A 215 19.09 27.60 -5.99
C SER A 215 18.85 27.68 -7.49
N CYS A 216 18.87 28.89 -8.07
CA CYS A 216 18.52 29.11 -9.46
C CYS A 216 19.16 30.40 -10.01
N THR A 217 19.19 30.49 -11.34
CA THR A 217 19.30 31.75 -12.09
C THR A 217 17.90 32.21 -12.51
N THR A 218 17.81 33.34 -13.22
CA THR A 218 16.57 33.80 -13.85
C THR A 218 16.01 32.82 -14.89
N THR A 219 16.83 31.86 -15.37
CA THR A 219 16.48 30.97 -16.49
C THR A 219 16.60 29.48 -16.19
N ALA A 220 17.27 29.07 -15.10
CA ALA A 220 17.45 27.65 -14.77
C ALA A 220 17.65 27.40 -13.27
N ALA A 221 17.15 26.26 -12.78
CA ALA A 221 17.54 25.71 -11.48
C ALA A 221 19.01 25.25 -11.51
N THR A 222 19.76 25.53 -10.45
CA THR A 222 21.16 25.11 -10.26
C THR A 222 21.32 24.07 -9.15
N SER A 223 20.38 23.97 -8.21
CA SER A 223 20.27 22.86 -7.26
C SER A 223 18.81 22.58 -6.90
N CYS A 224 18.54 21.36 -6.42
CA CYS A 224 17.20 20.84 -6.16
C CYS A 224 17.09 20.24 -4.75
N SER A 225 15.96 20.48 -4.09
CA SER A 225 15.56 19.75 -2.87
C SER A 225 15.01 18.37 -3.18
N TYR A 226 14.52 18.15 -4.40
CA TYR A 226 14.07 16.85 -4.90
C TYR A 226 14.47 16.69 -6.37
N GLY A 227 15.15 15.59 -6.68
CA GLY A 227 15.59 15.25 -8.04
C GLY A 227 16.99 15.75 -8.38
N VAL A 228 17.27 15.75 -9.68
CA VAL A 228 18.50 16.27 -10.29
C VAL A 228 18.17 17.41 -11.26
N VAL A 229 19.12 18.31 -11.50
CA VAL A 229 18.97 19.36 -12.51
C VAL A 229 19.09 18.75 -13.90
N SER A 230 18.02 18.84 -14.70
CA SER A 230 18.02 18.42 -16.10
C SER A 230 17.22 19.41 -16.94
N GLY A 231 17.84 19.94 -18.00
CA GLY A 231 17.22 20.96 -18.86
C GLY A 231 16.82 22.24 -18.10
N GLY A 232 17.56 22.60 -17.05
CA GLY A 232 17.29 23.78 -16.23
C GLY A 232 16.12 23.62 -15.24
N LYS A 233 15.57 22.41 -15.07
CA LYS A 233 14.50 22.12 -14.11
C LYS A 233 14.93 21.02 -13.14
N CYS A 234 14.30 20.99 -11.97
CA CYS A 234 14.42 19.89 -11.03
C CYS A 234 13.47 18.76 -11.44
N VAL A 235 14.04 17.61 -11.82
CA VAL A 235 13.27 16.42 -12.21
C VAL A 235 13.78 15.21 -11.44
N ALA A 236 12.89 14.27 -11.12
CA ALA A 236 13.32 12.99 -10.56
C ALA A 236 14.32 12.32 -11.52
N LYS A 237 15.38 11.73 -10.96
CA LYS A 237 16.37 10.98 -11.72
C LYS A 237 15.66 9.85 -12.48
N ARG A 238 15.92 9.73 -13.78
CA ARG A 238 15.43 8.60 -14.57
C ARG A 238 16.18 7.34 -14.13
N CYS A 239 15.44 6.40 -13.57
CA CYS A 239 15.97 5.12 -13.13
C CYS A 239 15.85 4.05 -14.22
N SER A 240 16.71 3.05 -14.15
CA SER A 240 16.63 1.88 -15.03
C SER A 240 15.44 1.00 -14.68
N THR A 241 15.15 -0.01 -15.49
CA THR A 241 14.11 -1.00 -15.18
C THR A 241 14.36 -1.66 -13.81
N ARG A 242 13.30 -1.97 -13.06
CA ARG A 242 13.32 -2.50 -11.68
C ARG A 242 13.84 -1.52 -10.62
N GLN A 243 13.86 -0.23 -10.93
CA GLN A 243 14.25 0.81 -9.99
C GLN A 243 13.25 1.97 -10.03
N TYR A 244 13.15 2.69 -8.91
CA TYR A 244 12.37 3.91 -8.80
C TYR A 244 13.18 5.03 -8.12
N PRO A 245 12.81 6.30 -8.31
CA PRO A 245 13.47 7.41 -7.64
C PRO A 245 13.28 7.31 -6.12
N GLY A 246 14.37 7.40 -5.36
CA GLY A 246 14.32 7.42 -3.90
C GLY A 246 13.58 8.64 -3.33
N PRO A 247 13.50 8.76 -1.99
CA PRO A 247 12.74 9.82 -1.31
C PRO A 247 13.16 11.24 -1.70
N ASN A 248 14.44 11.43 -2.03
CA ASN A 248 14.99 12.72 -2.48
C ASN A 248 15.05 12.84 -4.01
N GLY A 249 14.60 11.83 -4.76
CA GLY A 249 14.56 11.83 -6.23
C GLY A 249 15.92 11.84 -6.94
N ASP A 250 17.03 11.85 -6.20
CA ASP A 250 18.41 11.95 -6.68
C ASP A 250 19.13 10.58 -6.83
N GLN A 251 18.56 9.55 -6.21
CA GLN A 251 19.05 8.17 -6.26
C GLN A 251 17.99 7.21 -6.81
N CYS A 252 18.44 6.06 -7.30
CA CYS A 252 17.57 5.00 -7.79
C CYS A 252 17.61 3.83 -6.81
N THR A 253 16.45 3.43 -6.33
CA THR A 253 16.29 2.34 -5.36
C THR A 253 15.65 1.14 -6.07
N PRO A 254 16.08 -0.11 -5.81
CA PRO A 254 15.43 -1.29 -6.36
C PRO A 254 13.95 -1.36 -5.94
N CYS A 255 13.09 -1.86 -6.83
CA CYS A 255 11.71 -2.16 -6.45
C CYS A 255 11.69 -3.21 -5.33
N PRO A 256 10.92 -3.01 -4.24
CA PRO A 256 10.79 -3.99 -3.16
C PRO A 256 10.24 -5.33 -3.63
N ASP A 257 9.32 -5.30 -4.59
CA ASP A 257 8.77 -6.49 -5.23
C ASP A 257 9.72 -7.01 -6.32
N ALA A 258 10.30 -8.18 -6.08
CA ALA A 258 11.22 -8.85 -7.01
C ALA A 258 10.56 -9.25 -8.35
N GLY A 259 9.23 -9.38 -8.38
CA GLY A 259 8.42 -9.63 -9.57
C GLY A 259 8.14 -8.37 -10.38
N ALA A 260 8.34 -7.18 -9.82
CA ALA A 260 8.07 -5.91 -10.50
C ALA A 260 9.05 -5.65 -11.63
N ARG A 261 8.53 -5.20 -12.77
CA ARG A 261 9.33 -4.63 -13.86
C ARG A 261 9.54 -3.14 -13.65
N ASN A 262 8.49 -2.43 -13.21
CA ASN A 262 8.54 -1.04 -12.78
C ASN A 262 7.72 -0.88 -11.51
N CYS A 263 8.09 0.07 -10.67
CA CYS A 263 7.37 0.48 -9.48
C CYS A 263 7.25 2.01 -9.43
N ASP A 264 6.27 2.51 -8.67
CA ASP A 264 6.07 3.94 -8.44
C ASP A 264 7.05 4.51 -7.40
N ALA A 265 6.92 5.80 -7.10
CA ALA A 265 7.77 6.50 -6.13
C ALA A 265 7.62 5.97 -4.69
N GLN A 266 6.57 5.19 -4.41
CA GLN A 266 6.30 4.56 -3.12
C GLN A 266 6.76 3.09 -3.09
N GLY A 267 7.36 2.60 -4.18
CA GLY A 267 7.81 1.21 -4.32
C GLY A 267 6.70 0.22 -4.66
N LYS A 268 5.50 0.67 -5.02
CA LYS A 268 4.41 -0.21 -5.47
C LYS A 268 4.58 -0.58 -6.93
N SER A 269 4.37 -1.85 -7.26
CA SER A 269 4.47 -2.35 -8.64
C SER A 269 3.46 -1.68 -9.55
N THR A 270 3.94 -1.10 -10.67
CA THR A 270 3.11 -0.50 -11.73
C THR A 270 3.12 -1.35 -12.99
N SER A 271 4.09 -2.24 -13.13
CA SER A 271 4.13 -3.28 -14.16
C SER A 271 4.95 -4.47 -13.66
N CYS A 272 4.60 -5.65 -14.14
CA CYS A 272 5.16 -6.91 -13.64
C CYS A 272 5.99 -7.64 -14.68
N THR A 273 7.00 -8.35 -14.21
CA THR A 273 7.72 -9.32 -15.03
C THR A 273 6.86 -10.57 -15.25
N ILE A 274 6.07 -10.99 -14.25
CA ILE A 274 4.98 -11.96 -14.43
C ILE A 274 3.75 -11.55 -13.63
N GLY A 275 2.57 -11.84 -14.18
CA GLY A 275 1.29 -11.45 -13.63
C GLY A 275 0.95 -9.99 -13.91
N SER A 276 0.03 -9.45 -13.09
CA SER A 276 -0.44 -8.07 -13.19
C SER A 276 -0.32 -7.39 -11.82
N PRO A 277 -0.10 -6.07 -11.77
CA PRO A 277 -0.07 -5.34 -10.51
C PRO A 277 -1.45 -5.40 -9.84
N THR A 278 -1.49 -5.96 -8.63
CA THR A 278 -2.68 -6.03 -7.77
C THR A 278 -2.28 -5.48 -6.39
N ASP A 279 -2.97 -4.43 -5.93
CA ASP A 279 -2.67 -3.74 -4.67
C ASP A 279 -1.20 -3.28 -4.49
N GLY A 280 -0.52 -3.02 -5.61
CA GLY A 280 0.87 -2.58 -5.61
C GLY A 280 1.90 -3.70 -5.51
N VAL A 281 1.51 -4.96 -5.71
CA VAL A 281 2.39 -6.13 -5.80
C VAL A 281 2.08 -6.91 -7.08
N CYS A 282 3.07 -7.55 -7.67
CA CYS A 282 2.88 -8.43 -8.82
C CYS A 282 2.29 -9.77 -8.39
N ALA A 283 1.05 -10.01 -8.79
CA ALA A 283 0.32 -11.22 -8.51
C ALA A 283 -0.17 -11.88 -9.81
N CYS A 284 -0.25 -13.20 -9.79
CA CYS A 284 -0.96 -13.94 -10.82
C CYS A 284 -2.49 -13.75 -10.65
N PRO A 285 -3.27 -13.70 -11.74
CA PRO A 285 -4.73 -13.63 -11.67
C PRO A 285 -5.34 -14.74 -10.81
N THR A 286 -6.60 -14.57 -10.39
CA THR A 286 -7.37 -15.59 -9.67
C THR A 286 -7.35 -16.93 -10.43
N ALA A 287 -7.29 -18.04 -9.69
CA ALA A 287 -7.12 -19.40 -10.22
C ALA A 287 -5.83 -19.67 -11.04
N THR A 288 -4.77 -18.87 -10.83
CA THR A 288 -3.43 -19.14 -11.38
C THR A 288 -2.33 -18.91 -10.34
N TYR A 289 -1.17 -19.55 -10.51
CA TYR A 289 -0.01 -19.40 -9.64
C TYR A 289 1.28 -19.17 -10.46
N PRO A 290 2.34 -18.56 -9.87
CA PRO A 290 3.59 -18.37 -10.59
C PRO A 290 4.24 -19.71 -10.96
N ALA A 291 4.61 -19.87 -12.23
CA ALA A 291 5.40 -21.02 -12.67
C ALA A 291 6.72 -21.11 -11.88
N PRO A 292 7.28 -22.32 -11.66
CA PRO A 292 8.56 -22.48 -10.96
C PRO A 292 9.73 -21.70 -11.57
N ASN A 293 9.67 -21.44 -12.89
CA ASN A 293 10.65 -20.64 -13.60
C ASN A 293 10.47 -19.11 -13.44
N GLY A 294 9.42 -18.67 -12.75
CA GLY A 294 9.08 -17.27 -12.55
C GLY A 294 8.89 -16.50 -13.87
N ARG A 295 8.29 -17.11 -14.91
CA ARG A 295 8.07 -16.45 -16.22
C ARG A 295 6.63 -16.41 -16.69
N SER A 296 5.74 -17.21 -16.11
CA SER A 296 4.34 -17.30 -16.51
C SER A 296 3.46 -17.64 -15.31
N CYS A 297 2.17 -17.38 -15.42
CA CYS A 297 1.19 -17.92 -14.48
C CYS A 297 0.68 -19.26 -15.03
N LEU A 298 0.74 -20.31 -14.21
CA LEU A 298 0.18 -21.61 -14.53
C LEU A 298 -1.23 -21.70 -13.94
N PRO A 299 -2.16 -22.38 -14.62
CA PRO A 299 -3.50 -22.62 -14.08
C PRO A 299 -3.42 -23.48 -12.82
N CYS A 300 -4.27 -23.18 -11.84
CA CYS A 300 -4.51 -24.08 -10.72
C CYS A 300 -5.04 -25.44 -11.22
N PRO A 301 -4.99 -26.49 -10.38
CA PRO A 301 -5.58 -27.79 -10.70
C PRO A 301 -7.06 -27.68 -11.10
N ALA A 302 -7.56 -28.62 -11.88
CA ALA A 302 -8.97 -28.66 -12.27
C ALA A 302 -9.89 -28.56 -11.04
N ASN A 303 -10.99 -27.82 -11.17
CA ASN A 303 -11.96 -27.52 -10.10
C ASN A 303 -11.42 -26.70 -8.92
N ALA A 304 -10.21 -26.13 -9.00
CA ALA A 304 -9.71 -25.20 -8.00
C ALA A 304 -10.07 -23.75 -8.34
N THR A 305 -10.55 -22.99 -7.36
CA THR A 305 -10.75 -21.53 -7.48
C THR A 305 -9.53 -20.74 -7.02
N ALA A 306 -8.68 -21.36 -6.21
CA ALA A 306 -7.41 -20.80 -5.76
C ALA A 306 -6.39 -21.93 -5.51
N CYS A 307 -5.11 -21.60 -5.65
CA CYS A 307 -4.00 -22.49 -5.33
C CYS A 307 -2.82 -21.70 -4.75
N ASP A 308 -1.94 -22.41 -4.06
CA ASP A 308 -0.71 -21.85 -3.52
C ASP A 308 0.38 -21.67 -4.60
N ASN A 309 1.53 -21.16 -4.20
CA ASN A 309 2.69 -20.94 -5.06
C ASN A 309 3.35 -22.24 -5.57
N THR A 310 2.94 -23.41 -5.09
CA THR A 310 3.36 -24.73 -5.58
C THR A 310 2.34 -25.37 -6.53
N GLY A 311 1.21 -24.69 -6.77
CA GLY A 311 0.12 -25.19 -7.59
C GLY A 311 -0.81 -26.15 -6.88
N ARG A 312 -0.79 -26.21 -5.54
CA ARG A 312 -1.73 -27.04 -4.76
C ARG A 312 -3.00 -26.23 -4.46
N ALA A 313 -4.15 -26.83 -4.68
CA ALA A 313 -5.44 -26.19 -4.45
C ALA A 313 -5.59 -25.77 -2.97
N THR A 314 -5.99 -24.52 -2.76
CA THR A 314 -6.33 -23.95 -1.44
C THR A 314 -7.83 -23.68 -1.30
N ASN A 315 -8.55 -23.68 -2.42
CA ASN A 315 -10.00 -23.62 -2.46
C ASN A 315 -10.53 -24.31 -3.73
N CYS A 316 -11.68 -24.97 -3.62
CA CYS A 316 -12.28 -25.77 -4.69
C CYS A 316 -13.65 -25.19 -5.09
N SER A 317 -13.93 -25.15 -6.40
CA SER A 317 -15.28 -24.95 -6.93
C SER A 317 -16.13 -26.21 -6.78
N TYR A 318 -15.48 -27.38 -6.78
CA TYR A 318 -16.12 -28.68 -6.63
C TYR A 318 -15.18 -29.66 -5.93
N GLY A 319 -15.69 -30.37 -4.92
CA GLY A 319 -14.94 -31.35 -4.14
C GLY A 319 -14.21 -30.78 -2.92
N ILE A 320 -13.43 -31.65 -2.27
CA ILE A 320 -12.53 -31.31 -1.17
C ILE A 320 -11.07 -31.31 -1.64
N ILE A 321 -10.22 -30.64 -0.88
CA ILE A 321 -8.77 -30.63 -1.10
C ILE A 321 -8.19 -31.93 -0.56
N THR A 322 -7.58 -32.72 -1.45
CA THR A 322 -6.87 -33.96 -1.10
C THR A 322 -5.47 -33.68 -0.55
N ASP A 323 -4.86 -34.67 0.09
CA ASP A 323 -3.46 -34.59 0.53
C ASP A 323 -2.49 -34.31 -0.64
N ALA A 324 -2.85 -34.69 -1.87
CA ALA A 324 -2.09 -34.37 -3.07
C ALA A 324 -2.26 -32.91 -3.53
N GLY A 325 -3.06 -32.09 -2.86
CA GLY A 325 -3.36 -30.70 -3.23
C GLY A 325 -4.26 -30.57 -4.46
N LYS A 326 -5.13 -31.56 -4.71
CA LYS A 326 -6.11 -31.54 -5.83
C LYS A 326 -7.53 -31.48 -5.30
N CYS A 327 -8.42 -30.83 -6.06
CA CYS A 327 -9.85 -30.84 -5.79
C CYS A 327 -10.48 -32.13 -6.33
N GLN A 328 -11.09 -32.92 -5.44
CA GLN A 328 -11.73 -34.19 -5.78
C GLN A 328 -13.04 -34.34 -5.02
N ALA A 329 -14.06 -34.91 -5.67
CA ALA A 329 -15.31 -35.24 -5.02
C ALA A 329 -15.10 -36.19 -3.83
N VAL A 330 -15.87 -35.99 -2.77
CA VAL A 330 -15.91 -36.96 -1.67
C VAL A 330 -16.40 -38.32 -2.16
N THR A 331 -15.82 -39.38 -1.61
CA THR A 331 -16.31 -40.73 -1.85
C THR A 331 -17.30 -41.09 -0.77
N CYS A 332 -18.57 -41.27 -1.14
CA CYS A 332 -19.63 -41.55 -0.20
C CYS A 332 -19.82 -43.05 0.06
N PRO A 333 -19.98 -43.46 1.33
CA PRO A 333 -20.23 -44.86 1.65
C PRO A 333 -21.59 -45.31 1.08
N HIS A 334 -21.69 -46.59 0.73
CA HIS A 334 -22.91 -47.21 0.20
C HIS A 334 -23.48 -46.54 -1.07
N GLN A 335 -22.61 -45.98 -1.93
CA GLN A 335 -23.01 -45.33 -3.19
C GLN A 335 -24.01 -44.18 -3.01
N ARG A 336 -24.03 -43.53 -1.84
CA ARG A 336 -24.88 -42.35 -1.64
C ARG A 336 -24.51 -41.23 -2.61
N PRO A 337 -25.48 -40.41 -3.04
CA PRO A 337 -25.17 -39.27 -3.89
C PRO A 337 -24.28 -38.27 -3.16
N VAL A 338 -23.45 -37.59 -3.93
CA VAL A 338 -22.62 -36.48 -3.47
C VAL A 338 -23.40 -35.18 -3.66
N SER A 339 -23.18 -34.20 -2.78
CA SER A 339 -23.73 -32.85 -2.92
C SER A 339 -23.40 -32.24 -4.29
N THR A 340 -24.18 -31.26 -4.72
CA THR A 340 -23.87 -30.49 -5.95
C THR A 340 -22.50 -29.80 -5.91
N LYS A 341 -21.97 -29.52 -4.72
CA LYS A 341 -20.61 -29.00 -4.51
C LYS A 341 -19.55 -30.08 -4.46
N GLY A 342 -19.89 -31.36 -4.41
CA GLY A 342 -18.91 -32.45 -4.40
C GLY A 342 -18.21 -32.66 -3.06
N ASP A 343 -18.52 -31.86 -2.05
CA ASP A 343 -17.77 -31.73 -0.80
C ASP A 343 -18.33 -32.52 0.37
N GLU A 344 -19.55 -33.04 0.23
CA GLU A 344 -20.23 -33.80 1.28
C GLU A 344 -21.21 -34.81 0.71
N CYS A 345 -21.61 -35.78 1.53
CA CYS A 345 -22.53 -36.85 1.15
C CYS A 345 -23.95 -36.52 1.61
N CYS A 346 -24.95 -36.85 0.80
CA CYS A 346 -26.33 -36.72 1.23
C CYS A 346 -26.59 -37.60 2.48
N ALA A 347 -27.07 -36.99 3.57
CA ALA A 347 -27.41 -37.71 4.79
C ALA A 347 -28.66 -38.58 4.61
N ASP A 348 -29.62 -38.07 3.86
CA ASP A 348 -30.86 -38.73 3.51
C ASP A 348 -30.61 -39.92 2.57
N LYS A 349 -30.91 -41.13 3.06
CA LYS A 349 -30.71 -42.37 2.30
C LYS A 349 -31.68 -42.51 1.13
N ALA A 350 -32.81 -41.81 1.17
CA ALA A 350 -33.80 -41.83 0.11
C ALA A 350 -33.60 -40.71 -0.91
N ALA A 351 -32.55 -39.88 -0.77
CA ALA A 351 -32.21 -38.86 -1.76
C ALA A 351 -31.49 -39.49 -2.96
N SER A 352 -31.84 -39.03 -4.16
CA SER A 352 -31.09 -39.30 -5.40
C SER A 352 -30.13 -38.15 -5.76
N ALA A 353 -30.36 -36.95 -5.21
CA ALA A 353 -29.45 -35.81 -5.27
C ALA A 353 -29.68 -34.86 -4.08
N CYS A 354 -28.65 -34.11 -3.69
CA CYS A 354 -28.75 -33.08 -2.65
C CYS A 354 -27.86 -31.86 -2.99
N SER A 355 -28.22 -30.70 -2.45
CA SER A 355 -27.39 -29.49 -2.54
C SER A 355 -26.42 -29.36 -1.36
N SER A 356 -26.76 -29.97 -0.23
CA SER A 356 -25.92 -30.11 0.96
C SER A 356 -26.23 -31.40 1.70
N THR A 357 -25.46 -31.73 2.75
CA THR A 357 -25.65 -32.94 3.56
C THR A 357 -27.11 -33.13 3.99
N ASN A 358 -27.82 -32.05 4.35
CA ASN A 358 -29.17 -32.11 4.90
C ASN A 358 -30.27 -31.59 3.96
N ILE A 359 -29.92 -31.14 2.75
CA ILE A 359 -30.87 -30.55 1.81
C ILE A 359 -30.94 -31.43 0.56
N SER A 360 -31.83 -32.42 0.60
CA SER A 360 -32.21 -33.19 -0.58
C SER A 360 -32.79 -32.27 -1.64
N THR A 361 -32.41 -32.47 -2.89
CA THR A 361 -32.96 -31.73 -4.04
C THR A 361 -33.76 -32.64 -4.97
N ASN A 362 -33.47 -33.94 -4.92
CA ASN A 362 -34.25 -34.95 -5.62
C ASN A 362 -34.28 -36.25 -4.80
N CYS A 363 -35.36 -36.99 -4.93
CA CYS A 363 -35.59 -38.23 -4.19
C CYS A 363 -35.43 -39.44 -5.11
N ALA A 364 -35.10 -40.58 -4.51
CA ALA A 364 -35.12 -41.86 -5.18
C ALA A 364 -36.56 -42.21 -5.61
N TYR A 365 -36.69 -43.18 -6.50
CA TYR A 365 -37.98 -43.64 -6.97
C TYR A 365 -38.88 -44.09 -5.81
N ALA A 366 -40.19 -43.82 -5.89
CA ALA A 366 -41.16 -44.00 -4.80
C ALA A 366 -41.04 -43.06 -3.59
N PHE A 367 -40.13 -42.10 -3.58
CA PHE A 367 -40.05 -41.08 -2.52
C PHE A 367 -40.42 -39.69 -3.04
N LYS A 368 -40.91 -38.84 -2.14
CA LYS A 368 -41.28 -37.44 -2.43
C LYS A 368 -40.39 -36.47 -1.67
N LEU A 369 -40.01 -35.40 -2.34
CA LEU A 369 -39.33 -34.29 -1.68
C LEU A 369 -40.29 -33.60 -0.73
N GLY A 370 -39.95 -33.57 0.56
CA GLY A 370 -40.70 -32.84 1.56
C GLY A 370 -40.49 -31.33 1.46
N ASP A 371 -41.24 -30.58 2.27
CA ASP A 371 -41.04 -29.14 2.40
C ASP A 371 -39.72 -28.82 3.12
N TYR A 372 -39.14 -27.67 2.81
CA TYR A 372 -37.94 -27.19 3.50
C TYR A 372 -38.27 -26.79 4.94
N ASN A 373 -37.59 -27.43 5.90
CA ASN A 373 -37.69 -27.11 7.32
C ASN A 373 -36.66 -26.04 7.69
N SER A 374 -37.14 -24.82 7.95
CA SER A 374 -36.30 -23.67 8.31
C SER A 374 -35.64 -23.78 9.68
N THR A 375 -36.21 -24.56 10.61
CA THR A 375 -35.68 -24.73 11.96
C THR A 375 -34.47 -25.67 11.97
N SER A 376 -34.50 -26.74 11.18
CA SER A 376 -33.38 -27.69 11.05
C SER A 376 -32.51 -27.46 9.82
N ASN A 377 -32.82 -26.45 8.99
CA ASN A 377 -32.14 -26.18 7.71
C ASN A 377 -32.00 -27.46 6.86
N SER A 378 -33.12 -28.15 6.64
CA SER A 378 -33.12 -29.44 5.98
C SER A 378 -34.33 -29.63 5.06
N THR A 379 -34.13 -30.46 4.05
CA THR A 379 -35.19 -31.00 3.20
C THR A 379 -34.92 -32.49 3.09
N SER A 380 -35.92 -33.31 3.42
CA SER A 380 -35.80 -34.77 3.40
C SER A 380 -36.84 -35.40 2.47
N CYS A 381 -36.48 -36.54 1.92
CA CYS A 381 -37.35 -37.42 1.17
C CYS A 381 -38.27 -38.18 2.12
N THR A 382 -39.54 -38.23 1.76
CA THR A 382 -40.60 -38.92 2.49
C THR A 382 -41.11 -40.10 1.67
N GLY A 383 -41.59 -41.15 2.34
CA GLY A 383 -41.99 -42.41 1.71
C GLY A 383 -41.26 -43.62 2.31
N PRO A 384 -41.31 -44.80 1.67
CA PRO A 384 -41.74 -45.00 0.29
C PRO A 384 -43.26 -44.90 0.10
N PHE A 385 -43.67 -44.58 -1.13
CA PHE A 385 -45.06 -44.50 -1.55
C PHE A 385 -45.42 -45.61 -2.53
N SER A 386 -46.69 -45.98 -2.54
CA SER A 386 -47.30 -46.78 -3.62
C SER A 386 -48.60 -46.12 -4.09
N SER A 387 -48.87 -46.22 -5.38
CA SER A 387 -50.01 -45.59 -6.02
C SER A 387 -51.22 -46.53 -6.09
N ARG A 388 -52.43 -45.99 -5.91
CA ARG A 388 -53.70 -46.69 -6.12
C ARG A 388 -54.55 -45.92 -7.11
N TYR A 389 -55.09 -46.62 -8.09
CA TYR A 389 -56.04 -46.03 -9.03
C TYR A 389 -57.47 -46.44 -8.65
N ALA A 390 -58.35 -45.45 -8.49
CA ALA A 390 -59.67 -45.61 -7.86
C ALA A 390 -60.74 -46.27 -8.76
N ARG A 391 -60.43 -46.61 -10.00
CA ARG A 391 -61.38 -47.30 -10.88
C ARG A 391 -61.37 -48.79 -10.60
N LYS A 392 -62.55 -49.35 -10.35
CA LYS A 392 -62.72 -50.81 -10.32
C LYS A 392 -62.57 -51.32 -11.75
N TYR A 393 -61.46 -52.00 -12.05
CA TYR A 393 -61.27 -52.62 -13.35
C TYR A 393 -61.66 -54.09 -13.30
N SER A 394 -62.15 -54.61 -14.43
CA SER A 394 -62.32 -56.05 -14.63
C SER A 394 -61.04 -56.64 -15.19
N TYR A 395 -60.36 -57.46 -14.41
CA TYR A 395 -59.08 -58.05 -14.82
C TYR A 395 -59.19 -59.32 -15.65
N GLY A 396 -58.23 -59.38 -16.57
CA GLY A 396 -57.85 -60.41 -17.52
C GLY A 396 -57.25 -61.71 -17.00
N MET A 397 -57.91 -62.55 -16.18
CA MET A 397 -57.25 -63.80 -15.72
C MET A 397 -57.39 -64.97 -16.71
N VAL A 398 -56.28 -65.35 -17.34
CA VAL A 398 -56.10 -66.69 -17.93
C VAL A 398 -55.86 -67.69 -16.79
N THR A 399 -56.57 -68.83 -16.82
CA THR A 399 -56.62 -69.85 -15.77
C THR A 399 -55.29 -70.52 -15.42
N THR A 400 -54.18 -70.19 -16.09
CA THR A 400 -52.88 -70.88 -16.01
C THR A 400 -51.70 -69.98 -15.59
N GLY A 401 -51.92 -68.72 -15.22
CA GLY A 401 -50.85 -67.77 -14.85
C GLY A 401 -50.28 -67.97 -13.43
N PHE A 402 -48.98 -67.74 -13.27
CA PHE A 402 -48.23 -67.79 -11.99
C PHE A 402 -48.89 -66.93 -10.89
N PHE A 403 -49.15 -67.49 -9.70
CA PHE A 403 -49.85 -66.79 -8.61
C PHE A 403 -48.91 -66.56 -7.42
N LEU A 404 -48.46 -65.31 -7.22
CA LEU A 404 -48.00 -64.87 -5.92
C LEU A 404 -49.22 -64.28 -5.18
N SER A 405 -49.69 -65.01 -4.17
CA SER A 405 -50.74 -64.54 -3.26
C SER A 405 -50.09 -64.01 -1.99
N SER A 406 -50.45 -62.80 -1.59
CA SER A 406 -50.11 -62.29 -0.27
C SER A 406 -51.21 -62.64 0.75
N ALA A 407 -50.80 -62.75 2.02
CA ALA A 407 -51.70 -62.79 3.17
C ALA A 407 -52.26 -61.40 3.55
N ALA A 408 -51.86 -60.34 2.84
CA ALA A 408 -52.35 -58.99 3.05
C ALA A 408 -53.89 -58.92 2.95
N THR A 409 -54.50 -58.39 4.02
CA THR A 409 -55.94 -58.22 4.12
C THR A 409 -56.39 -56.77 3.95
N THR A 410 -55.45 -55.87 3.64
CA THR A 410 -55.71 -54.45 3.41
C THR A 410 -54.96 -53.96 2.19
N ALA A 411 -55.49 -52.91 1.54
CA ALA A 411 -54.84 -52.29 0.40
C ALA A 411 -53.44 -51.76 0.73
N VAL A 412 -53.22 -51.23 1.96
CA VAL A 412 -51.92 -50.68 2.37
C VAL A 412 -50.87 -51.78 2.55
N GLN A 413 -51.25 -52.93 3.15
CA GLN A 413 -50.35 -54.08 3.26
C GLN A 413 -50.04 -54.67 1.88
N CYS A 414 -51.04 -54.77 1.01
CA CYS A 414 -50.83 -55.22 -0.36
C CYS A 414 -49.88 -54.29 -1.14
N ALA A 415 -49.94 -52.98 -0.85
CA ALA A 415 -49.00 -52.00 -1.39
C ALA A 415 -47.59 -52.10 -0.81
N ALA A 416 -47.45 -52.46 0.46
CA ALA A 416 -46.14 -52.76 1.07
C ALA A 416 -45.51 -54.00 0.43
N ASP A 417 -46.29 -55.08 0.24
CA ASP A 417 -45.83 -56.27 -0.46
C ASP A 417 -45.45 -55.97 -1.92
N ALA A 418 -46.22 -55.09 -2.58
CA ALA A 418 -45.89 -54.62 -3.91
C ALA A 418 -44.56 -53.87 -3.97
N TYR A 419 -44.27 -53.03 -2.99
CA TYR A 419 -42.99 -52.33 -2.86
C TYR A 419 -41.83 -53.29 -2.60
N LEU A 420 -41.99 -54.25 -1.67
CA LEU A 420 -40.95 -55.24 -1.34
C LEU A 420 -40.65 -56.20 -2.49
N ALA A 421 -41.63 -56.50 -3.34
CA ALA A 421 -41.45 -57.40 -4.46
C ALA A 421 -40.61 -56.79 -5.60
N ASP A 422 -40.45 -55.45 -5.65
CA ASP A 422 -39.72 -54.71 -6.71
C ASP A 422 -40.07 -55.16 -8.14
N LEU A 423 -41.34 -55.56 -8.34
CA LEU A 423 -41.79 -56.16 -9.58
C LEU A 423 -42.09 -55.09 -10.63
N ILE A 424 -41.39 -55.16 -11.76
CA ILE A 424 -41.61 -54.34 -12.95
C ILE A 424 -42.52 -55.10 -13.92
N ILE A 425 -43.21 -54.34 -14.80
CA ILE A 425 -44.01 -54.80 -15.96
C ILE A 425 -43.43 -56.10 -16.57
N PRO A 426 -44.26 -57.12 -16.85
CA PRO A 426 -45.69 -57.02 -17.13
C PRO A 426 -46.63 -57.40 -15.98
N TYR A 427 -46.18 -57.44 -14.72
CA TYR A 427 -47.05 -57.84 -13.60
C TYR A 427 -47.43 -56.67 -12.71
N VAL A 428 -48.65 -56.69 -12.16
CA VAL A 428 -49.17 -55.65 -11.26
C VAL A 428 -49.87 -56.28 -10.05
N TRP A 429 -49.79 -55.61 -8.91
CA TRP A 429 -50.51 -56.05 -7.71
C TRP A 429 -51.95 -55.54 -7.75
N PHE A 430 -52.88 -56.47 -7.64
CA PHE A 430 -54.30 -56.22 -7.65
C PHE A 430 -54.87 -56.48 -6.26
N TYR A 431 -55.65 -55.51 -5.76
CA TYR A 431 -56.34 -55.62 -4.49
C TYR A 431 -57.86 -55.62 -4.68
N SER A 432 -58.54 -56.64 -4.15
CA SER A 432 -60.00 -56.75 -4.18
C SER A 432 -60.57 -56.80 -2.76
N ASP A 433 -61.51 -55.89 -2.47
CA ASP A 433 -62.23 -55.88 -1.19
C ASP A 433 -63.01 -57.20 -0.98
N GLU A 434 -63.58 -57.74 -2.06
CA GLU A 434 -64.38 -58.97 -2.06
C GLU A 434 -63.52 -60.24 -2.00
N GLY A 435 -62.21 -60.10 -2.24
CA GLY A 435 -61.30 -61.23 -2.39
C GLY A 435 -61.48 -61.97 -3.71
N VAL A 436 -60.39 -62.51 -4.24
CA VAL A 436 -60.42 -63.31 -5.47
C VAL A 436 -60.13 -64.77 -5.12
N THR A 437 -61.10 -65.64 -5.40
CA THR A 437 -60.99 -67.09 -5.19
C THR A 437 -60.54 -67.79 -6.47
N VAL A 438 -59.36 -68.40 -6.44
CA VAL A 438 -58.82 -69.22 -7.54
C VAL A 438 -58.37 -70.55 -6.93
N ASN A 439 -58.79 -71.67 -7.51
CA ASN A 439 -58.45 -73.02 -7.05
C ASN A 439 -58.71 -73.23 -5.53
N GLY A 440 -59.82 -72.69 -5.01
CA GLY A 440 -60.23 -72.84 -3.61
C GLY A 440 -59.50 -71.94 -2.60
N THR A 441 -58.53 -71.14 -3.02
CA THR A 441 -57.87 -70.16 -2.14
C THR A 441 -58.39 -68.76 -2.43
N THR A 442 -58.87 -68.06 -1.40
CA THR A 442 -59.28 -66.65 -1.48
C THR A 442 -58.14 -65.76 -0.98
N SER A 443 -57.76 -64.75 -1.76
CA SER A 443 -56.80 -63.73 -1.33
C SER A 443 -57.27 -62.36 -1.84
N GLN A 444 -57.12 -61.34 -0.99
CA GLN A 444 -57.45 -59.97 -1.32
C GLN A 444 -56.33 -59.29 -2.11
N CYS A 445 -55.09 -59.79 -2.05
CA CYS A 445 -53.92 -59.20 -2.70
C CYS A 445 -53.22 -60.22 -3.60
N ARG A 446 -53.23 -60.00 -4.91
CA ARG A 446 -52.67 -60.94 -5.88
C ARG A 446 -51.84 -60.23 -6.94
N LEU A 447 -50.73 -60.86 -7.33
CA LEU A 447 -50.00 -60.46 -8.51
C LEU A 447 -50.72 -60.97 -9.76
N VAL A 448 -51.05 -60.09 -10.69
CA VAL A 448 -51.74 -60.41 -11.94
C VAL A 448 -50.93 -59.91 -13.14
N PRO A 449 -50.92 -60.63 -14.28
CA PRO A 449 -50.33 -60.11 -15.50
C PRO A 449 -51.16 -58.92 -16.00
N TYR A 450 -50.46 -57.91 -16.50
CA TYR A 450 -51.04 -56.73 -17.10
C TYR A 450 -51.90 -57.12 -18.31
N PRO A 451 -53.17 -56.69 -18.38
CA PRO A 451 -54.04 -57.08 -19.46
C PRO A 451 -53.62 -56.42 -20.78
N ASN A 452 -53.41 -57.25 -21.80
CA ASN A 452 -53.73 -56.83 -23.15
C ASN A 452 -55.26 -56.91 -23.28
N SER A 453 -55.91 -55.78 -23.55
CA SER A 453 -57.38 -55.63 -23.68
C SER A 453 -58.02 -56.52 -24.76
N LYS A 454 -57.23 -57.33 -25.46
CA LYS A 454 -57.65 -58.28 -26.51
C LYS A 454 -57.80 -59.74 -26.07
N THR A 455 -57.64 -60.07 -24.79
CA THR A 455 -57.78 -61.46 -24.31
C THR A 455 -59.24 -61.80 -23.97
N SER A 456 -59.85 -62.67 -24.77
CA SER A 456 -61.29 -62.98 -24.74
C SER A 456 -61.72 -64.08 -23.75
N ASN A 457 -60.77 -64.78 -23.10
CA ASN A 457 -61.03 -65.90 -22.17
C ASN A 457 -60.63 -65.56 -20.73
N VAL A 458 -61.32 -64.59 -20.16
CA VAL A 458 -60.96 -63.98 -18.89
C VAL A 458 -62.13 -64.08 -17.91
N THR A 459 -61.90 -64.66 -16.74
CA THR A 459 -62.80 -64.47 -15.60
C THR A 459 -62.62 -63.06 -15.06
N LYS A 460 -63.68 -62.25 -15.08
CA LYS A 460 -63.65 -60.86 -14.62
C LYS A 460 -63.76 -60.81 -13.09
N TYR A 461 -62.82 -60.13 -12.46
CA TYR A 461 -62.87 -59.80 -11.03
C TYR A 461 -62.92 -58.28 -10.85
N THR A 462 -63.65 -57.81 -9.84
CA THR A 462 -63.75 -56.40 -9.47
C THR A 462 -62.80 -56.06 -8.32
N GLY A 463 -62.00 -55.00 -8.51
CA GLY A 463 -61.06 -54.53 -7.50
C GLY A 463 -60.23 -53.36 -8.02
N TYR A 464 -59.28 -52.93 -7.21
CA TYR A 464 -58.42 -51.77 -7.46
C TYR A 464 -57.01 -52.22 -7.79
N ASP A 465 -56.38 -51.45 -8.67
CA ASP A 465 -54.97 -51.60 -8.92
C ASP A 465 -54.18 -50.88 -7.86
N ILE A 466 -53.28 -51.64 -7.26
CA ILE A 466 -52.16 -51.08 -6.55
C ILE A 466 -51.09 -50.92 -7.61
N GLY A 467 -51.18 -49.76 -8.27
CA GLY A 467 -50.24 -49.38 -9.29
C GLY A 467 -48.84 -49.42 -8.72
N VAL A 468 -48.00 -50.14 -9.45
CA VAL A 468 -46.53 -50.21 -9.44
C VAL A 468 -45.92 -49.32 -8.35
N TYR A 469 -45.14 -49.92 -7.46
CA TYR A 469 -44.36 -49.23 -6.42
C TYR A 469 -43.91 -47.85 -6.90
N GLY A 470 -44.18 -46.76 -6.18
CA GLY A 470 -44.06 -45.41 -6.77
C GLY A 470 -45.11 -44.40 -6.31
N THR A 471 -44.82 -43.12 -6.54
CA THR A 471 -45.79 -42.02 -6.38
C THR A 471 -46.79 -41.99 -7.53
N CYS A 472 -47.94 -41.33 -7.35
CA CYS A 472 -48.95 -41.22 -8.42
C CYS A 472 -48.40 -40.58 -9.69
N ALA A 473 -47.50 -39.60 -9.57
CA ALA A 473 -46.86 -38.93 -10.70
C ALA A 473 -45.86 -39.84 -11.43
N GLN A 474 -45.12 -40.68 -10.69
CA GLN A 474 -44.20 -41.66 -11.29
C GLN A 474 -44.98 -42.78 -11.99
N SER A 475 -46.03 -43.29 -11.35
CA SER A 475 -46.86 -44.36 -11.87
C SER A 475 -47.65 -43.93 -13.10
N SER A 476 -48.17 -42.69 -13.17
CA SER A 476 -48.88 -42.21 -14.36
C SER A 476 -47.98 -42.01 -15.58
N ALA A 477 -46.69 -41.70 -15.37
CA ALA A 477 -45.73 -41.55 -16.46
C ALA A 477 -45.31 -42.89 -17.09
N VAL A 478 -45.19 -43.93 -16.26
CA VAL A 478 -44.84 -45.30 -16.72
C VAL A 478 -46.09 -46.07 -17.17
N TRP A 479 -47.26 -45.72 -16.63
CA TRP A 479 -48.49 -46.47 -16.79
C TRP A 479 -49.65 -45.57 -17.31
N PRO A 480 -49.76 -45.41 -18.64
CA PRO A 480 -50.71 -44.48 -19.27
C PRO A 480 -52.18 -44.91 -19.21
N LEU A 481 -52.56 -46.01 -18.52
CA LEU A 481 -53.98 -46.37 -18.32
C LEU A 481 -54.75 -45.40 -17.41
N ALA A 482 -54.09 -44.38 -16.87
CA ALA A 482 -54.75 -43.22 -16.26
C ALA A 482 -55.60 -42.42 -17.27
N ASP A 483 -55.48 -42.67 -18.58
CA ASP A 483 -56.15 -41.92 -19.66
C ASP A 483 -57.65 -42.25 -19.86
N MET A 484 -58.33 -42.74 -18.83
CA MET A 484 -59.78 -42.80 -18.82
C MET A 484 -60.29 -42.04 -17.60
N GLY A 485 -60.54 -40.74 -17.77
CA GLY A 485 -61.37 -39.83 -16.96
C GLY A 485 -61.29 -39.90 -15.42
N ASP A 486 -60.86 -38.82 -14.76
CA ASP A 486 -61.16 -38.51 -13.36
C ASP A 486 -60.98 -39.63 -12.30
N ALA A 487 -60.06 -40.57 -12.52
CA ALA A 487 -59.66 -41.49 -11.47
C ALA A 487 -58.65 -40.78 -10.56
N THR A 488 -59.08 -40.34 -9.38
CA THR A 488 -58.21 -39.77 -8.35
C THR A 488 -57.17 -40.81 -7.92
N CYS A 489 -55.96 -40.72 -8.47
CA CYS A 489 -54.85 -41.53 -8.00
C CYS A 489 -54.60 -41.18 -6.52
N LYS A 490 -54.58 -42.20 -5.67
CA LYS A 490 -54.33 -42.07 -4.24
C LYS A 490 -52.99 -42.67 -3.92
N GLU A 491 -52.20 -41.97 -3.12
CA GLU A 491 -50.92 -42.50 -2.64
C GLU A 491 -51.07 -43.09 -1.24
N TYR A 492 -50.41 -44.22 -1.04
CA TYR A 492 -50.21 -44.81 0.27
C TYR A 492 -48.79 -44.52 0.72
N ASN A 493 -48.66 -43.78 1.82
CA ASN A 493 -47.39 -43.68 2.53
C ASN A 493 -47.17 -45.00 3.27
N LEU A 494 -46.10 -45.71 2.92
CA LEU A 494 -45.81 -47.03 3.46
C LEU A 494 -44.84 -47.00 4.65
N VAL A 495 -44.42 -45.81 5.10
CA VAL A 495 -43.51 -45.65 6.26
C VAL A 495 -43.97 -46.51 7.44
N ASP A 496 -45.25 -46.42 7.80
CA ASP A 496 -45.83 -47.12 8.95
C ASP A 496 -45.89 -48.65 8.78
N GLN A 497 -45.79 -49.15 7.55
CA GLN A 497 -45.75 -50.59 7.27
C GLN A 497 -44.34 -51.17 7.45
N PHE A 498 -43.31 -50.33 7.39
CA PHE A 498 -41.91 -50.76 7.48
C PHE A 498 -41.24 -50.33 8.80
N THR A 499 -41.82 -49.39 9.54
CA THR A 499 -41.40 -49.05 10.91
C THR A 499 -41.89 -50.06 11.95
N ALA A 500 -42.87 -50.90 11.60
CA ALA A 500 -43.33 -52.03 12.42
C ALA A 500 -42.52 -53.33 12.12
N GLY A 501 -41.20 -53.30 12.37
CA GLY A 501 -40.41 -54.51 12.64
C GLY A 501 -40.44 -54.83 14.14
N PRO A 502 -40.18 -56.08 14.56
CA PRO A 502 -40.58 -56.59 15.88
C PRO A 502 -40.02 -55.75 17.02
N GLY A 503 -40.78 -55.69 18.10
CA GLY A 503 -40.39 -55.03 19.34
C GLY A 503 -38.95 -55.34 19.71
N THR A 504 -38.31 -54.32 20.28
CA THR A 504 -37.16 -54.43 21.17
C THR A 504 -37.07 -55.79 21.87
N ASP A 505 -36.12 -56.61 21.44
CA ASP A 505 -35.39 -57.51 22.32
C ASP A 505 -33.92 -57.11 22.21
N GLY A 506 -33.27 -57.02 23.37
CA GLY A 506 -31.96 -56.39 23.58
C GLY A 506 -30.76 -57.13 23.01
#